data_AF-A0A524L9K8-F1
#
_entry.id   AF-A0A524L9K8-F1
#
_cell.length_a   1.000
_cell.length_b   1.000
_cell.length_c   1.000
_cell.angle_alpha   90.00
_cell.angle_beta   90.00
_cell.angle_gamma   90.00
#
_symmetry.space_group_name_H-M   'P 1'
#
loop_
_entity.id
_entity.type
_entity.pdbx_description
1 polymer ?
#
loop_
_entity_poly.entity_id
_entity_poly.type
_entity_poly.pdbx_seq_one_letter_code
_entity_poly.pdbx_strand_id
1 'polypeptide(L)'
;MRKSTASINRYGWIRILSVAFILIFCCQNKIMASSYGIPFASGEKLTFQLSWGFIPAGEAVLEVMPIKTIDGIQSYHFVLTARSNPFVDVFYKVRDRIDAYVDLNMTRSLLYKKEQHEGSTKRDVVVNFNWDNHTAQYFNFNKMEKTIAIIPGSFDPLSVFFYSRLLDLKVDEMVTSPVTDGKKCIIGKAKIVKKEKISLASGIY
;
A
#
# COMPACT_ATOMS: atom_id res chain seq x y z
N MET A 1 40.67 62.99 -28.41
CA MET A 1 40.04 62.88 -27.08
C MET A 1 38.74 62.10 -27.19
N ARG A 2 38.78 60.78 -26.93
CA ARG A 2 37.60 59.95 -26.66
C ARG A 2 38.04 58.84 -25.69
N LYS A 3 37.18 58.63 -24.69
CA LYS A 3 37.33 57.81 -23.48
C LYS A 3 37.68 56.36 -23.78
N SER A 4 38.44 55.73 -22.89
CA SER A 4 38.14 54.40 -22.33
C SER A 4 39.22 54.02 -21.32
N THR A 5 38.90 53.96 -20.04
CA THR A 5 39.72 53.27 -19.04
C THR A 5 39.02 51.97 -18.68
N ALA A 6 39.73 50.88 -18.90
CA ALA A 6 39.38 49.54 -18.48
C ALA A 6 40.42 49.03 -17.48
N SER A 7 39.99 48.02 -16.72
CA SER A 7 40.81 46.98 -16.08
C SER A 7 41.35 47.29 -14.67
N ILE A 8 41.51 46.35 -13.73
CA ILE A 8 41.21 44.92 -13.56
C ILE A 8 41.52 44.58 -12.08
N ASN A 9 40.79 43.62 -11.50
CA ASN A 9 41.07 42.69 -10.37
C ASN A 9 42.16 42.98 -9.31
N ARG A 10 41.87 42.65 -8.03
CA ARG A 10 42.31 41.40 -7.35
C ARG A 10 42.04 41.39 -5.81
N TYR A 11 41.43 40.28 -5.38
CA TYR A 11 41.55 39.50 -4.13
C TYR A 11 41.86 40.12 -2.76
N GLY A 12 40.93 39.84 -1.82
CA GLY A 12 41.24 39.18 -0.55
C GLY A 12 41.16 40.05 0.69
N TRP A 13 40.38 39.62 1.69
CA TRP A 13 40.85 39.22 3.03
C TRP A 13 39.68 38.64 3.85
N ILE A 14 39.94 37.45 4.41
CA ILE A 14 39.08 36.71 5.33
C ILE A 14 39.26 37.31 6.73
N ARG A 15 38.16 37.63 7.44
CA ARG A 15 38.05 37.40 8.89
C ARG A 15 36.63 36.99 9.30
N ILE A 16 36.64 35.95 10.10
CA ILE A 16 35.56 35.13 10.66
C ILE A 16 34.76 35.92 11.70
N LEU A 17 33.43 35.76 11.71
CA LEU A 17 32.65 35.70 12.94
C LEU A 17 31.36 34.91 12.75
N SER A 18 31.36 33.78 13.42
CA SER A 18 30.35 32.74 13.52
C SER A 18 29.12 33.25 14.26
N VAL A 19 27.91 33.06 13.72
CA VAL A 19 26.76 32.51 14.47
C VAL A 19 25.88 31.76 13.48
N ALA A 20 25.78 30.46 13.70
CA ALA A 20 24.89 29.56 13.00
C ALA A 20 23.43 29.93 13.29
N PHE A 21 22.64 30.12 12.23
CA PHE A 21 21.18 29.98 12.31
C PHE A 21 20.75 29.06 11.17
N ILE A 22 21.11 27.78 11.30
CA ILE A 22 20.52 26.72 10.49
C ILE A 22 19.07 26.61 10.99
N LEU A 23 18.15 27.22 10.25
CA LEU A 23 16.73 26.88 10.32
C LEU A 23 16.61 25.44 9.81
N ILE A 24 16.75 24.50 10.73
CA ILE A 24 16.27 23.14 10.58
C ILE A 24 14.75 23.28 10.44
N PHE A 25 14.28 23.43 9.21
CA PHE A 25 12.90 23.16 8.87
C PHE A 25 12.75 21.64 8.94
N CYS A 26 12.66 21.13 10.17
CA CYS A 26 12.26 19.77 10.45
C CYS A 26 10.80 19.73 9.99
N CYS A 27 10.56 19.27 8.76
CA CYS A 27 9.29 18.66 8.41
C CYS A 27 9.18 17.41 9.28
N GLN A 28 8.80 17.62 10.54
CA GLN A 28 8.25 16.60 11.38
C GLN A 28 6.94 16.22 10.71
N ASN A 29 6.97 15.17 9.88
CA ASN A 29 5.79 14.37 9.64
C ASN A 29 5.36 13.87 11.02
N LYS A 30 4.47 14.62 11.69
CA LYS A 30 3.73 14.10 12.82
C LYS A 30 2.88 12.98 12.23
N ILE A 31 3.36 11.75 12.35
CA ILE A 31 2.51 10.57 12.28
C ILE A 31 1.57 10.74 13.48
N MET A 32 0.41 11.37 13.27
CA MET A 32 -0.68 11.21 14.20
C MET A 32 -1.12 9.76 14.08
N ALA A 33 -0.57 8.92 14.96
CA ALA A 33 -1.23 7.68 15.29
C ALA A 33 -2.61 8.08 15.84
N SER A 34 -3.65 7.83 15.04
CA SER A 34 -5.03 7.95 15.47
C SER A 34 -5.18 7.14 16.76
N SER A 35 -5.66 7.76 17.85
CA SER A 35 -5.91 7.06 19.12
C SER A 35 -7.19 6.20 19.08
N TYR A 36 -7.72 5.96 17.88
CA TYR A 36 -8.77 4.98 17.66
C TYR A 36 -8.11 3.61 17.54
N GLY A 37 -8.63 2.62 18.27
CA GLY A 37 -8.17 1.23 18.17
C GLY A 37 -8.22 0.70 16.75
N ILE A 38 -7.52 -0.42 16.50
CA ILE A 38 -7.48 -1.07 15.19
C ILE A 38 -8.92 -1.37 14.74
N PRO A 39 -9.40 -0.81 13.59
CA PRO A 39 -10.80 -0.79 13.21
C PRO A 39 -11.21 -2.07 12.46
N PHE A 40 -10.58 -3.18 12.85
CA PHE A 40 -10.84 -4.53 12.35
C PHE A 40 -10.34 -5.55 13.37
N ALA A 41 -10.96 -6.72 13.39
CA ALA A 41 -10.63 -7.81 14.32
C ALA A 41 -10.74 -9.16 13.62
N SER A 42 -10.05 -10.19 14.14
CA SER A 42 -10.19 -11.56 13.65
C SER A 42 -11.65 -12.01 13.67
N GLY A 43 -12.10 -12.62 12.58
CA GLY A 43 -13.49 -12.98 12.33
C GLY A 43 -14.29 -11.93 11.55
N GLU A 44 -13.76 -10.71 11.35
CA GLU A 44 -14.41 -9.74 10.47
C GLU A 44 -14.53 -10.29 9.05
N LYS A 45 -15.71 -10.09 8.44
CA LYS A 45 -16.03 -10.49 7.07
C LYS A 45 -16.86 -9.40 6.39
N LEU A 46 -16.37 -8.92 5.26
CA LEU A 46 -17.04 -7.95 4.40
C LEU A 46 -17.31 -8.59 3.04
N THR A 47 -18.58 -8.75 2.68
CA THR A 47 -19.00 -9.30 1.39
C THR A 47 -19.52 -8.18 0.50
N PHE A 48 -18.98 -8.11 -0.71
CA PHE A 48 -19.31 -7.12 -1.73
C PHE A 48 -19.89 -7.82 -2.95
N GLN A 49 -20.97 -7.27 -3.49
CA GLN A 49 -21.50 -7.70 -4.77
C GLN A 49 -20.75 -6.97 -5.89
N LEU A 50 -20.19 -7.75 -6.83
CA LEU A 50 -19.57 -7.22 -8.04
C LEU A 50 -20.63 -7.17 -9.14
N SER A 51 -20.73 -6.05 -9.85
CA SER A 51 -21.69 -5.87 -10.94
C SER A 51 -21.02 -5.27 -12.17
N TRP A 52 -21.39 -5.74 -13.36
CA TRP A 52 -21.07 -5.08 -14.63
C TRP A 52 -22.27 -4.25 -15.06
N GLY A 53 -22.20 -2.93 -14.81
CA GLY A 53 -23.38 -2.07 -14.92
C GLY A 53 -24.45 -2.53 -13.94
N PHE A 54 -25.63 -2.88 -14.45
CA PHE A 54 -26.74 -3.38 -13.63
C PHE A 54 -26.76 -4.91 -13.49
N ILE A 55 -25.84 -5.62 -14.15
CA ILE A 55 -25.83 -7.09 -14.16
C ILE A 55 -24.94 -7.57 -13.00
N PRO A 56 -25.48 -8.34 -12.03
CA PRO A 56 -24.64 -9.00 -11.03
C PRO A 56 -23.61 -9.88 -11.73
N ALA A 57 -22.34 -9.69 -11.40
CA ALA A 57 -21.22 -10.39 -12.01
C ALA A 57 -20.57 -11.40 -11.05
N GLY A 58 -20.66 -11.17 -9.75
CA GLY A 58 -20.01 -12.03 -8.76
C GLY A 58 -20.00 -11.44 -7.36
N GLU A 59 -19.12 -11.98 -6.53
CA GLU A 59 -18.86 -11.54 -5.16
C GLU A 59 -17.36 -11.35 -4.93
N ALA A 60 -17.03 -10.40 -4.07
CA ALA A 60 -15.73 -10.29 -3.42
C ALA A 60 -15.92 -10.35 -1.90
N VAL A 61 -15.08 -11.10 -1.21
CA VAL A 61 -15.16 -11.30 0.23
C VAL A 61 -13.81 -10.95 0.83
N LEU A 62 -13.79 -9.98 1.73
CA LEU A 62 -12.64 -9.62 2.56
C LEU A 62 -12.82 -10.22 3.95
N GLU A 63 -11.80 -10.90 4.45
CA GLU A 63 -11.81 -11.56 5.76
C GLU A 63 -10.54 -11.24 6.56
N VAL A 64 -10.71 -11.07 7.87
CA VAL A 64 -9.60 -11.00 8.83
C VAL A 64 -9.52 -12.34 9.54
N MET A 65 -8.50 -13.12 9.21
CA MET A 65 -8.29 -14.45 9.76
C MET A 65 -7.64 -14.39 11.16
N PRO A 66 -7.57 -15.51 11.89
CA PRO A 66 -6.76 -15.57 13.11
C PRO A 66 -5.30 -15.19 12.84
N ILE A 67 -4.67 -14.54 13.83
CA ILE A 67 -3.25 -14.18 13.78
C ILE A 67 -2.40 -15.40 13.45
N LYS A 68 -1.43 -15.21 12.55
CA LYS A 68 -0.44 -16.22 12.18
C LYS A 68 0.96 -15.75 12.46
N THR A 69 1.89 -16.69 12.51
CA THR A 69 3.32 -16.38 12.61
C THR A 69 3.98 -16.67 11.26
N ILE A 70 4.67 -15.67 10.70
CA ILE A 70 5.44 -15.78 9.46
C ILE A 70 6.89 -15.48 9.82
N ASP A 71 7.79 -16.44 9.59
CA ASP A 71 9.22 -16.33 9.87
C ASP A 71 9.53 -15.80 11.30
N GLY A 72 8.78 -16.28 12.29
CA GLY A 72 8.91 -15.88 13.69
C GLY A 72 8.23 -14.57 14.08
N ILE A 73 7.61 -13.86 13.14
CA ILE A 73 6.90 -12.59 13.36
C ILE A 73 5.39 -12.83 13.40
N GLN A 74 4.72 -12.40 14.47
CA GLN A 74 3.26 -12.39 14.53
C GLN A 74 2.69 -11.41 13.50
N SER A 75 1.65 -11.84 12.80
CA SER A 75 1.11 -11.14 11.65
C SER A 75 -0.42 -11.19 11.60
N TYR A 76 -1.03 -10.08 11.20
CA TYR A 76 -2.39 -10.12 10.67
C TYR A 76 -2.40 -10.99 9.41
N HIS A 77 -3.48 -11.75 9.23
CA HIS A 77 -3.73 -12.55 8.04
C HIS A 77 -5.03 -12.07 7.40
N PHE A 78 -4.89 -11.32 6.31
CA PHE A 78 -6.02 -10.83 5.53
C PHE A 78 -6.25 -11.72 4.32
N VAL A 79 -7.51 -11.98 4.01
CA VAL A 79 -7.90 -12.77 2.84
C VAL A 79 -8.87 -11.97 1.99
N LEU A 80 -8.63 -11.97 0.67
CA LEU A 80 -9.61 -11.56 -0.33
C LEU A 80 -9.95 -12.79 -1.18
N THR A 81 -11.23 -13.10 -1.33
CA THR A 81 -11.71 -14.09 -2.31
C THR A 81 -12.61 -13.38 -3.31
N ALA A 82 -12.43 -13.61 -4.62
CA ALA A 82 -13.33 -13.10 -5.64
C ALA A 82 -13.85 -14.24 -6.52
N ARG A 83 -15.16 -14.24 -6.77
CA ARG A 83 -15.84 -15.29 -7.56
C ARG A 83 -16.88 -14.67 -8.47
N SER A 84 -16.85 -15.03 -9.75
CA SER A 84 -17.98 -14.75 -10.64
C SER A 84 -19.19 -15.63 -10.30
N ASN A 85 -20.38 -15.14 -10.62
CA ASN A 85 -21.62 -15.88 -10.40
C ASN A 85 -21.86 -16.95 -11.49
N PRO A 86 -22.80 -17.89 -11.31
CA PRO A 86 -23.05 -18.97 -12.27
C PRO A 86 -23.39 -18.50 -13.70
N PHE A 87 -24.02 -17.33 -13.86
CA PHE A 87 -24.36 -16.79 -15.16
C PHE A 87 -23.13 -16.27 -15.90
N VAL A 88 -22.29 -15.48 -15.23
CA VAL A 88 -21.05 -14.92 -15.80
C VAL A 88 -19.98 -15.99 -15.96
N ASP A 89 -19.93 -16.98 -15.07
CA ASP A 89 -19.03 -18.14 -15.13
C ASP A 89 -19.00 -18.84 -16.49
N VAL A 90 -20.14 -18.91 -17.19
CA VAL A 90 -20.26 -19.55 -18.51
C VAL A 90 -19.40 -18.86 -19.55
N PHE A 91 -19.24 -17.55 -19.44
CA PHE A 91 -18.48 -16.73 -20.38
C PHE A 91 -17.08 -16.40 -19.87
N TYR A 92 -16.94 -16.08 -18.58
CA TYR A 92 -15.68 -15.72 -17.95
C TYR A 92 -15.67 -16.06 -16.45
N LYS A 93 -15.04 -17.19 -16.12
CA LYS A 93 -14.96 -17.70 -14.75
C LYS A 93 -13.81 -17.05 -13.98
N VAL A 94 -14.10 -16.47 -12.82
CA VAL A 94 -13.15 -15.90 -11.85
C VAL A 94 -13.18 -16.72 -10.58
N ARG A 95 -12.03 -17.20 -10.12
CA ARG A 95 -11.83 -17.92 -8.85
C ARG A 95 -10.50 -17.50 -8.26
N ASP A 96 -10.52 -16.31 -7.66
CA ASP A 96 -9.33 -15.67 -7.14
C ASP A 96 -9.31 -15.72 -5.62
N ARG A 97 -8.10 -15.90 -5.08
CA ARG A 97 -7.81 -15.81 -3.66
C ARG A 97 -6.49 -15.09 -3.45
N ILE A 98 -6.48 -14.13 -2.54
CA ILE A 98 -5.29 -13.43 -2.09
C ILE A 98 -5.19 -13.61 -0.59
N ASP A 99 -3.99 -13.97 -0.11
CA ASP A 99 -3.65 -13.99 1.30
C ASP A 99 -2.51 -12.99 1.52
N ALA A 100 -2.74 -12.01 2.39
CA ALA A 100 -1.74 -11.02 2.77
C ALA A 100 -1.40 -11.13 4.24
N TYR A 101 -0.11 -11.05 4.55
CA TYR A 101 0.44 -11.14 5.88
C TYR A 101 1.25 -9.90 6.18
N VAL A 102 0.91 -9.20 7.27
CA VAL A 102 1.50 -7.92 7.68
C VAL A 102 1.78 -7.97 9.17
N ASP A 103 2.84 -7.31 9.62
CA ASP A 103 3.18 -7.25 11.04
C ASP A 103 2.05 -6.63 11.88
N LEU A 104 1.97 -6.97 13.17
CA LEU A 104 0.89 -6.48 14.04
C LEU A 104 0.90 -4.96 14.25
N ASN A 105 2.05 -4.31 14.01
CA ASN A 105 2.15 -2.86 14.07
C ASN A 105 1.68 -2.18 12.77
N MET A 106 1.27 -2.96 11.75
CA MET A 106 0.83 -2.45 10.45
C MET A 106 1.86 -1.48 9.84
N THR A 107 3.13 -1.88 9.83
CA THR A 107 4.25 -1.11 9.29
C THR A 107 4.78 -1.66 7.98
N ARG A 108 4.64 -2.96 7.73
CA ARG A 108 5.20 -3.60 6.52
C ARG A 108 4.62 -4.98 6.23
N SER A 109 4.50 -5.31 4.94
CA SER A 109 4.13 -6.68 4.52
C SER A 109 5.25 -7.67 4.77
N LEU A 110 4.90 -8.90 5.13
CA LEU A 110 5.81 -10.01 5.38
C LEU A 110 5.74 -11.05 4.26
N LEU A 111 4.51 -11.35 3.82
CA LEU A 111 4.24 -12.35 2.80
C LEU A 111 2.95 -12.00 2.06
N TYR A 112 2.93 -12.19 0.75
CA TYR A 112 1.75 -12.04 -0.07
C TYR A 112 1.60 -13.25 -1.00
N LYS A 113 0.41 -13.83 -1.05
CA LYS A 113 0.08 -14.96 -1.92
C LYS A 113 -1.14 -14.63 -2.76
N LYS A 114 -1.14 -15.04 -4.02
CA LYS A 114 -2.28 -14.87 -4.92
C LYS A 114 -2.45 -16.11 -5.80
N GLU A 115 -3.56 -16.80 -5.59
CA GLU A 115 -4.09 -17.83 -6.49
C GLU A 115 -5.09 -17.15 -7.42
N GLN A 116 -4.82 -17.15 -8.72
CA GLN A 116 -5.68 -16.52 -9.74
C GLN A 116 -6.15 -17.58 -10.72
N HIS A 117 -7.45 -17.55 -11.01
CA HIS A 117 -8.05 -18.37 -12.05
C HIS A 117 -9.17 -17.59 -12.73
N GLU A 118 -8.82 -16.94 -13.83
CA GLU A 118 -9.67 -16.01 -14.58
C GLU A 118 -9.71 -16.43 -16.06
N GLY A 119 -10.78 -17.10 -16.46
CA GLY A 119 -10.91 -17.73 -17.78
C GLY A 119 -9.76 -18.72 -18.03
N SER A 120 -8.94 -18.44 -19.04
CA SER A 120 -7.74 -19.22 -19.36
C SER A 120 -6.50 -18.81 -18.56
N THR A 121 -6.55 -17.69 -17.84
CA THR A 121 -5.42 -17.18 -17.06
C THR A 121 -5.36 -17.87 -15.72
N LYS A 122 -4.22 -18.49 -15.43
CA LYS A 122 -3.91 -19.05 -14.11
C LYS A 122 -2.59 -18.50 -13.60
N ARG A 123 -2.54 -18.12 -12.33
CA ARG A 123 -1.30 -17.72 -11.65
C ARG A 123 -1.32 -18.27 -10.23
N ASP A 124 -0.15 -18.63 -9.73
CA ASP A 124 0.08 -19.01 -8.34
C ASP A 124 1.28 -18.20 -7.85
N VAL A 125 0.99 -17.01 -7.34
CA VAL A 125 1.97 -15.99 -7.02
C VAL A 125 2.32 -16.05 -5.55
N VAL A 126 3.61 -15.97 -5.25
CA VAL A 126 4.13 -15.73 -3.90
C VAL A 126 5.11 -14.56 -3.96
N VAL A 127 4.96 -13.60 -3.05
CA VAL A 127 5.90 -12.50 -2.88
C VAL A 127 6.44 -12.55 -1.45
N ASN A 128 7.74 -12.82 -1.33
CA ASN A 128 8.47 -12.84 -0.06
C ASN A 128 9.18 -11.50 0.13
N PHE A 129 9.05 -10.91 1.32
CA PHE A 129 9.66 -9.63 1.67
C PHE A 129 10.90 -9.86 2.54
N ASN A 130 12.08 -9.57 2.01
CA ASN A 130 13.33 -9.60 2.76
C ASN A 130 13.68 -8.17 3.20
N TRP A 131 13.37 -7.85 4.45
CA TRP A 131 13.57 -6.52 5.01
C TRP A 131 15.01 -6.21 5.40
N ASP A 132 15.83 -7.23 5.68
CA ASP A 132 17.26 -7.04 5.95
C ASP A 132 17.96 -6.50 4.69
N ASN A 133 17.59 -7.04 3.53
CA ASN A 133 18.14 -6.66 2.23
C ASN A 133 17.29 -5.63 1.47
N HIS A 134 16.15 -5.20 2.02
CA HIS A 134 15.19 -4.31 1.36
C HIS A 134 14.78 -4.77 -0.05
N THR A 135 14.43 -6.05 -0.18
CA THR A 135 14.01 -6.65 -1.45
C THR A 135 12.69 -7.40 -1.36
N ALA A 136 11.95 -7.47 -2.47
CA ALA A 136 10.83 -8.39 -2.65
C ALA A 136 11.16 -9.40 -3.75
N GLN A 137 10.90 -10.67 -3.49
CA GLN A 137 11.12 -11.78 -4.43
C GLN A 137 9.77 -12.31 -4.89
N TYR A 138 9.52 -12.24 -6.20
CA TYR A 138 8.30 -12.67 -6.85
C TYR A 138 8.47 -14.06 -7.46
N PHE A 139 7.59 -14.97 -7.07
CA PHE A 139 7.47 -16.32 -7.58
C PHE A 139 6.13 -16.49 -8.28
N ASN A 140 6.10 -17.31 -9.31
CA ASN A 140 4.88 -17.76 -9.96
C ASN A 140 5.01 -19.26 -10.25
N PHE A 141 4.04 -20.06 -9.80
CA PHE A 141 4.12 -21.53 -9.82
C PHE A 141 5.44 -22.05 -9.23
N ASN A 142 5.81 -21.54 -8.05
CA ASN A 142 7.07 -21.83 -7.33
C ASN A 142 8.36 -21.52 -8.10
N LYS A 143 8.29 -20.87 -9.26
CA LYS A 143 9.46 -20.40 -10.01
C LYS A 143 9.71 -18.93 -9.70
N MET A 144 10.90 -18.61 -9.22
CA MET A 144 11.32 -17.22 -9.05
C MET A 144 11.40 -16.55 -10.43
N GLU A 145 10.63 -15.47 -10.61
CA GLU A 145 10.63 -14.70 -11.86
C GLU A 145 11.41 -13.38 -11.71
N LYS A 146 11.37 -12.76 -10.52
CA LYS A 146 11.93 -11.43 -10.32
C LYS A 146 12.29 -11.17 -8.86
N THR A 147 13.36 -10.40 -8.67
CA THR A 147 13.68 -9.74 -7.41
C THR A 147 13.78 -8.24 -7.65
N ILE A 148 13.18 -7.44 -6.79
CA ILE A 148 13.23 -5.98 -6.87
C ILE A 148 13.63 -5.37 -5.53
N ALA A 149 14.24 -4.18 -5.57
CA ALA A 149 14.37 -3.34 -4.39
C ALA A 149 12.97 -2.82 -3.97
N ILE A 150 12.76 -2.69 -2.67
CA ILE A 150 11.55 -2.13 -2.09
C ILE A 150 11.86 -0.98 -1.14
N ILE A 151 10.90 -0.09 -0.99
CA ILE A 151 10.99 1.06 -0.10
C ILE A 151 10.67 0.59 1.32
N PRO A 152 11.38 1.07 2.37
CA PRO A 152 11.02 0.76 3.75
C PRO A 152 9.54 1.04 4.04
N GLY A 153 8.86 0.07 4.65
CA GLY A 153 7.42 0.16 4.95
C GLY A 153 6.49 -0.14 3.78
N SER A 154 7.00 -0.70 2.66
CA SER A 154 6.12 -1.16 1.57
C SER A 154 5.07 -2.16 2.03
N PHE A 155 3.84 -1.95 1.58
CA PHE A 155 2.76 -2.92 1.67
C PHE A 155 2.52 -3.63 0.33
N ASP A 156 1.97 -4.83 0.41
CA ASP A 156 1.29 -5.47 -0.71
C ASP A 156 -0.08 -4.82 -1.00
N PRO A 157 -0.71 -5.09 -2.16
CA PRO A 157 -1.95 -4.44 -2.55
C PRO A 157 -3.14 -4.67 -1.60
N LEU A 158 -3.20 -5.80 -0.91
CA LEU A 158 -4.29 -6.08 0.04
C LEU A 158 -3.98 -5.47 1.41
N SER A 159 -2.74 -5.56 1.89
CA SER A 159 -2.34 -4.95 3.15
C SER A 159 -2.47 -3.43 3.14
N VAL A 160 -2.16 -2.75 2.03
CA VAL A 160 -2.32 -1.28 1.96
C VAL A 160 -3.79 -0.85 2.07
N PHE A 161 -4.72 -1.69 1.58
CA PHE A 161 -6.15 -1.45 1.77
C PHE A 161 -6.53 -1.47 3.26
N PHE A 162 -6.08 -2.49 4.01
CA PHE A 162 -6.34 -2.53 5.46
C PHE A 162 -5.60 -1.44 6.22
N TYR A 163 -4.37 -1.11 5.84
CA TYR A 163 -3.62 0.02 6.41
C TYR A 163 -4.38 1.33 6.24
N SER A 164 -5.02 1.56 5.08
CA SER A 164 -5.79 2.79 4.85
C SER A 164 -6.93 3.00 5.85
N ARG A 165 -7.47 1.92 6.44
CA ARG A 165 -8.54 1.99 7.45
C ARG A 165 -8.05 2.57 8.78
N LEU A 166 -6.74 2.54 9.04
CA LEU A 166 -6.14 3.12 10.24
C LEU A 166 -5.98 4.63 10.15
N LEU A 167 -6.12 5.20 8.95
CA LEU A 167 -5.81 6.59 8.68
C LEU A 167 -7.03 7.47 8.93
N ASP A 168 -6.78 8.63 9.53
CA ASP A 168 -7.78 9.70 9.58
C ASP A 168 -7.86 10.39 8.21
N LEU A 169 -8.67 9.84 7.31
CA LEU A 169 -8.82 10.34 5.95
C LEU A 169 -9.56 11.68 5.95
N LYS A 170 -8.91 12.78 5.57
CA LYS A 170 -9.54 14.12 5.45
C LYS A 170 -9.72 14.51 3.99
N VAL A 171 -10.83 15.18 3.69
CA VAL A 171 -11.11 15.67 2.33
C VAL A 171 -9.99 16.61 1.87
N ASP A 172 -9.63 16.51 0.60
CA ASP A 172 -8.51 17.17 -0.07
C ASP A 172 -7.10 16.78 0.40
N GLU A 173 -6.98 15.88 1.38
CA GLU A 173 -5.71 15.30 1.77
C GLU A 173 -5.22 14.27 0.74
N MET A 174 -3.90 14.20 0.58
CA MET A 174 -3.23 13.15 -0.18
C MET A 174 -2.48 12.24 0.79
N VAL A 175 -2.96 11.01 0.92
CA VAL A 175 -2.26 9.95 1.61
C VAL A 175 -1.30 9.27 0.65
N THR A 176 -0.09 8.97 1.11
CA THR A 176 0.89 8.21 0.33
C THR A 176 1.45 7.05 1.13
N SER A 177 1.70 5.93 0.46
CA SER A 177 2.37 4.78 1.04
C SER A 177 3.18 4.07 -0.04
N PRO A 178 4.37 3.54 0.28
CA PRO A 178 5.03 2.62 -0.63
C PRO A 178 4.20 1.32 -0.77
N VAL A 179 4.04 0.86 -2.01
CA VAL A 179 3.26 -0.33 -2.36
C VAL A 179 4.03 -1.14 -3.40
N THR A 180 3.99 -2.46 -3.29
CA THR A 180 4.61 -3.37 -4.24
C THR A 180 3.74 -4.58 -4.55
N ASP A 181 3.68 -4.98 -5.81
CA ASP A 181 3.09 -6.26 -6.24
C ASP A 181 4.14 -7.38 -6.38
N GLY A 182 5.38 -7.12 -5.92
CA GLY A 182 6.55 -7.98 -6.08
C GLY A 182 7.26 -7.84 -7.43
N LYS A 183 6.60 -7.27 -8.45
CA LYS A 183 7.20 -6.97 -9.77
C LYS A 183 7.61 -5.52 -9.91
N LYS A 184 6.92 -4.60 -9.22
CA LYS A 184 7.20 -3.16 -9.16
C LYS A 184 6.92 -2.64 -7.75
N CYS A 185 7.76 -1.72 -7.29
CA CYS A 185 7.55 -0.97 -6.05
C CYS A 185 7.37 0.52 -6.40
N ILE A 186 6.28 1.13 -5.91
CA ILE A 186 5.93 2.53 -6.21
C ILE A 186 5.46 3.23 -4.94
N ILE A 187 5.40 4.57 -4.98
CA ILE A 187 4.64 5.35 -4.00
C ILE A 187 3.19 5.43 -4.48
N GLY A 188 2.31 4.64 -3.86
CA GLY A 188 0.87 4.76 -4.01
C GLY A 188 0.38 6.09 -3.47
N LYS A 189 -0.58 6.71 -4.14
CA LYS A 189 -1.16 8.00 -3.77
C LYS A 189 -2.68 7.88 -3.79
N ALA A 190 -3.33 8.27 -2.71
CA ALA A 190 -4.78 8.35 -2.60
C ALA A 190 -5.18 9.78 -2.25
N LYS A 191 -5.90 10.46 -3.15
CA LYS A 191 -6.50 11.77 -2.87
C LYS A 191 -7.92 11.55 -2.37
N ILE A 192 -8.23 12.08 -1.19
CA ILE A 192 -9.56 11.96 -0.61
C ILE A 192 -10.43 13.09 -1.18
N VAL A 193 -11.35 12.73 -2.07
CA VAL A 193 -12.14 13.73 -2.82
C VAL A 193 -13.40 14.18 -2.08
N LYS A 194 -14.00 13.30 -1.27
CA LYS A 194 -15.28 13.53 -0.61
C LYS A 194 -15.47 12.52 0.51
N LYS A 195 -16.26 12.90 1.52
CA LYS A 195 -16.93 11.96 2.44
C LYS A 195 -18.41 11.93 2.15
N GLU A 196 -18.98 10.75 2.08
CA GLU A 196 -20.41 10.56 1.90
C GLU A 196 -20.95 9.66 2.99
N LYS A 197 -22.21 9.90 3.36
CA LYS A 197 -22.93 9.04 4.27
C LYS A 197 -23.58 7.92 3.49
N ILE A 198 -23.40 6.68 3.94
CA ILE A 198 -23.98 5.50 3.33
C ILE A 198 -25.12 5.03 4.21
N SER A 199 -26.30 4.88 3.60
CA SER A 199 -27.46 4.28 4.28
C SER A 199 -27.41 2.77 4.12
N LEU A 200 -27.31 2.07 5.25
CA LEU A 200 -27.42 0.61 5.34
C LEU A 200 -28.67 0.25 6.14
N ALA A 201 -29.10 -1.01 6.08
CA ALA A 201 -30.22 -1.49 6.88
C ALA A 201 -30.01 -1.29 8.40
N SER A 202 -28.75 -1.25 8.85
CA SER A 202 -28.36 -1.03 10.24
C SER A 202 -28.27 0.46 10.64
N GLY A 203 -28.39 1.40 9.70
CA GLY A 203 -28.29 2.83 9.97
C GLY A 203 -27.55 3.62 8.90
N ILE A 204 -27.34 4.91 9.17
CA ILE A 204 -26.58 5.81 8.30
C ILE A 204 -25.20 6.01 8.91
N TYR A 205 -24.16 5.73 8.14
CA TYR A 205 -22.75 5.84 8.53
C TYR A 205 -22.03 6.87 7.67
#